data_AF-A0A0P7VUG1-F1
#
_entry.id   AF-A0A0P7VUG1-F1
#
_cell.length_a   1.000
_cell.length_b   1.000
_cell.length_c   1.000
_cell.angle_alpha   90.00
_cell.angle_beta   90.00
_cell.angle_gamma   90.00
#
_symmetry.space_group_name_H-M   'P 1'
#
loop_
_entity.id
_entity.type
_entity.pdbx_description
1 polymer ?
#
loop_
_entity_poly.entity_id
_entity_poly.type
_entity_poly.pdbx_seq_one_letter_code
_entity_poly.pdbx_strand_id
1 'polypeptide(L)'
;MTHPLIARLTDALGWPRLASHADLRAFTEAPGDHVLFVPGDPKRNLETADVAVILPELVQAFQGRFDCAVVDDAIEAGLRDMTGVLKTPSLIFYRDGAFVGGIPRVRDWDDYMTRIAQLLALQPTA
;
A
#
# COMPACT_ATOMS: atom_id res chain seq x y z
N MET A 1 7.37 10.94 -14.85
CA MET A 1 5.92 11.17 -15.08
C MET A 1 5.18 10.09 -14.33
N THR A 2 4.35 10.46 -13.36
CA THR A 2 3.52 9.52 -12.61
C THR A 2 2.42 8.97 -13.53
N HIS A 3 2.14 7.68 -13.45
CA HIS A 3 1.11 7.03 -14.26
C HIS A 3 -0.28 7.63 -13.89
N PRO A 4 -1.18 7.91 -14.85
CA PRO A 4 -2.44 8.62 -14.58
C PRO A 4 -3.33 7.92 -13.55
N LEU A 5 -3.33 6.59 -13.50
CA LEU A 5 -4.08 5.83 -12.48
C LEU A 5 -3.49 5.96 -11.07
N ILE A 6 -2.16 6.11 -10.94
CA ILE A 6 -1.53 6.41 -9.66
C ILE A 6 -1.84 7.85 -9.25
N ALA A 7 -1.79 8.79 -10.20
CA ALA A 7 -2.16 10.19 -9.96
C ALA A 7 -3.63 10.32 -9.51
N ARG A 8 -4.55 9.48 -10.02
CA ARG A 8 -5.95 9.46 -9.55
C ARG A 8 -6.06 9.16 -8.05
N LEU A 9 -5.20 8.30 -7.49
CA LEU A 9 -5.22 7.99 -6.06
C LEU A 9 -4.91 9.23 -5.21
N THR A 10 -3.99 10.08 -5.66
CA THR A 10 -3.64 11.31 -4.95
C THR A 10 -4.60 12.46 -5.26
N ASP A 11 -4.86 12.70 -6.55
CA ASP A 11 -5.52 13.92 -7.02
C ASP A 11 -7.04 13.85 -6.87
N ALA A 12 -7.64 12.67 -7.04
CA ALA A 12 -9.09 12.48 -6.99
C ALA A 12 -9.56 11.84 -5.68
N LEU A 13 -8.80 10.88 -5.13
CA LEU A 13 -9.14 10.19 -3.89
C LEU A 13 -8.49 10.83 -2.64
N GLY A 14 -7.58 11.78 -2.83
CA GLY A 14 -6.97 12.54 -1.74
C GLY A 14 -5.97 11.75 -0.90
N TRP A 15 -5.47 10.61 -1.40
CA TRP A 15 -4.52 9.81 -0.63
C TRP A 15 -3.17 10.50 -0.53
N PRO A 16 -2.53 10.50 0.65
CA PRO A 16 -1.22 11.11 0.81
C PRO A 16 -0.17 10.37 -0.01
N ARG A 17 0.74 11.15 -0.61
CA ARG A 17 1.93 10.65 -1.28
C ARG A 17 3.12 10.82 -0.35
N LEU A 18 3.70 9.70 0.08
CA LEU A 18 4.77 9.67 1.07
C LEU A 18 6.12 9.76 0.37
N ALA A 19 6.78 10.91 0.49
CA ALA A 19 8.06 11.18 -0.16
C ALA A 19 9.26 11.19 0.78
N SER A 20 9.03 11.07 2.09
CA SER A 20 10.07 11.02 3.11
C SER A 20 9.79 9.95 4.16
N HIS A 21 10.84 9.52 4.86
CA HIS A 21 10.71 8.62 6.01
C HIS A 21 9.89 9.24 7.14
N ALA A 22 9.87 10.57 7.25
CA ALA A 22 9.06 11.27 8.25
C ALA A 22 7.56 11.18 7.93
N ASP A 23 7.19 11.38 6.65
CA ASP A 23 5.80 11.22 6.20
C ASP A 23 5.34 9.77 6.38
N LEU A 24 6.20 8.82 6.01
CA LEU A 24 5.93 7.40 6.18
C LEU A 24 5.67 7.07 7.64
N ARG A 25 6.55 7.50 8.53
CA ARG A 25 6.41 7.31 9.96
C ARG A 25 5.10 7.91 10.47
N ALA A 26 4.85 9.18 10.17
CA ALA A 26 3.66 9.91 10.63
C ALA A 26 2.36 9.22 10.19
N PHE A 27 2.32 8.68 8.96
CA PHE A 27 1.18 7.93 8.47
C PHE A 27 1.05 6.57 9.19
N THR A 28 2.12 5.80 9.26
CA THR A 28 2.07 4.43 9.84
C THR A 28 1.88 4.39 11.35
N GLU A 29 2.38 5.40 12.09
CA GLU A 29 2.27 5.51 13.55
C GLU A 29 0.92 6.07 14.02
N ALA A 30 0.08 6.55 13.10
CA ALA A 30 -1.29 6.92 13.44
C ALA A 30 -2.07 5.68 13.92
N PRO A 31 -3.03 5.83 14.85
CA PRO A 31 -3.81 4.69 15.32
C PRO A 31 -4.56 3.99 14.19
N GLY A 32 -4.55 2.66 14.19
CA GLY A 32 -5.32 1.84 13.24
C GLY A 32 -4.48 1.15 12.16
N ASP A 33 -5.18 0.64 11.14
CA ASP A 33 -4.60 -0.13 10.04
C ASP A 33 -4.25 0.80 8.86
N HIS A 34 -3.03 0.67 8.36
CA HIS A 34 -2.48 1.52 7.30
C HIS A 34 -1.91 0.68 6.18
N VAL A 35 -2.28 1.01 4.94
CA VAL A 35 -1.80 0.30 3.75
C VAL A 35 -0.98 1.24 2.87
N LEU A 36 0.28 0.89 2.69
CA LEU A 36 1.18 1.58 1.78
C LEU A 36 1.17 0.88 0.42
N PHE A 37 0.75 1.60 -0.62
CA PHE A 37 0.86 1.14 -1.99
C PHE A 37 2.22 1.51 -2.56
N VAL A 38 3.01 0.50 -2.91
CA VAL A 38 4.31 0.65 -3.55
C VAL A 38 4.15 0.32 -5.03
N PRO A 39 4.07 1.33 -5.92
CA PRO A 39 3.76 1.11 -7.32
C PRO A 39 4.90 0.44 -8.09
N GLY A 40 6.17 0.66 -7.73
CA GLY A 40 7.30 0.34 -8.60
C GLY A 40 7.31 1.18 -9.87
N ASP A 41 8.18 0.83 -10.82
CA ASP A 41 8.24 1.49 -12.12
C ASP A 41 7.02 1.10 -12.99
N PRO A 42 6.03 1.99 -13.19
CA PRO A 42 4.81 1.67 -13.91
C PRO A 42 5.03 1.46 -15.41
N LYS A 43 6.19 1.86 -15.96
CA LYS A 43 6.54 1.55 -17.36
C LYS A 43 7.00 0.10 -17.52
N ARG A 44 7.55 -0.49 -16.45
CA ARG A 44 8.05 -1.87 -16.44
C ARG A 44 7.01 -2.83 -15.90
N ASN A 45 6.19 -2.37 -14.95
CA ASN A 45 5.16 -3.15 -14.29
C ASN A 45 3.78 -2.67 -14.76
N LEU A 46 3.26 -3.31 -15.81
CA LEU A 46 1.92 -3.00 -16.33
C LEU A 46 0.82 -3.30 -15.29
N GLU A 47 1.07 -4.24 -14.38
CA GLU A 47 0.17 -4.63 -13.28
C GLU A 47 -0.06 -3.50 -12.25
N THR A 48 0.82 -2.50 -12.18
CA THR A 48 0.70 -1.38 -11.23
C THR A 48 -0.59 -0.58 -11.47
N ALA A 49 -0.99 -0.45 -12.74
CA ALA A 49 -2.25 0.17 -13.12
C ALA A 49 -3.46 -0.57 -12.52
N ASP A 50 -3.45 -1.90 -12.58
CA ASP A 50 -4.54 -2.74 -12.09
C ASP A 50 -4.67 -2.64 -10.57
N VAL A 51 -3.53 -2.67 -9.86
CA VAL A 51 -3.52 -2.49 -8.39
C VAL A 51 -4.04 -1.10 -8.00
N ALA A 52 -3.68 -0.05 -8.74
CA ALA A 52 -4.18 1.30 -8.48
C ALA A 52 -5.70 1.43 -8.70
N VAL A 53 -6.30 0.60 -9.56
CA VAL A 53 -7.76 0.59 -9.79
C VAL A 53 -8.50 -0.24 -8.76
N ILE A 54 -7.94 -1.39 -8.36
CA ILE A 54 -8.60 -2.32 -7.42
C ILE A 54 -8.49 -1.85 -5.96
N LEU A 55 -7.43 -1.13 -5.59
CA LEU A 55 -7.16 -0.77 -4.20
C LEU A 55 -8.28 0.09 -3.57
N PRO A 56 -8.86 1.11 -4.24
CA PRO A 56 -10.03 1.83 -3.71
C PRO A 56 -11.26 0.92 -3.49
N GLU A 57 -11.49 -0.04 -4.38
CA GLU A 57 -12.58 -1.02 -4.24
C GLU A 57 -12.36 -1.94 -3.03
N LEU A 58 -11.10 -2.32 -2.76
CA LEU A 58 -10.73 -3.07 -1.56
C LEU A 58 -10.98 -2.25 -0.29
N VAL A 59 -10.57 -0.97 -0.26
CA VAL A 59 -10.87 -0.09 0.89
C VAL A 59 -12.38 -0.05 1.17
N GLN A 60 -13.19 0.07 0.12
CA GLN A 60 -14.65 0.06 0.25
C GLN A 60 -15.19 -1.30 0.72
N ALA A 61 -14.68 -2.42 0.19
CA ALA A 61 -15.09 -3.77 0.58
C ALA A 61 -14.81 -4.07 2.06
N PHE A 62 -13.73 -3.48 2.61
CA PHE A 62 -13.40 -3.53 4.04
C PHE A 62 -13.99 -2.35 4.84
N GLN A 63 -14.95 -1.61 4.27
CA GLN A 63 -15.69 -0.52 4.92
C GLN A 63 -14.80 0.58 5.52
N GLY A 64 -13.66 0.88 4.87
CA GLY A 64 -12.72 1.90 5.35
C GLY A 64 -12.02 1.50 6.65
N ARG A 65 -11.88 0.19 6.93
CA ARG A 65 -11.17 -0.32 8.12
C ARG A 65 -9.68 0.04 8.14
N PHE A 66 -9.11 0.36 6.98
CA PHE A 66 -7.73 0.83 6.84
C PHE A 66 -7.67 2.01 5.88
N ASP A 67 -6.69 2.88 6.12
CA ASP A 67 -6.37 4.01 5.24
C ASP A 67 -5.27 3.61 4.25
N CYS A 68 -5.16 4.37 3.15
CA CYS A 68 -4.17 4.10 2.12
C CYS A 68 -3.30 5.32 1.81
N ALA A 69 -2.04 5.06 1.50
CA ALA A 69 -1.08 6.04 1.03
C ALA A 69 -0.29 5.51 -0.15
N VAL A 70 0.16 6.41 -1.03
CA VAL A 70 1.01 6.07 -2.18
C VAL A 70 2.46 6.35 -1.81
N VAL A 71 3.33 5.37 -1.98
CA VAL A 71 4.77 5.53 -1.72
C VAL A 71 5.45 6.14 -2.94
N ASP A 72 6.24 7.17 -2.71
CA ASP A 72 7.06 7.81 -3.74
C ASP A 72 8.34 7.00 -4.03
N ASP A 73 8.79 7.07 -5.28
CA ASP A 73 10.06 6.50 -5.75
C ASP A 73 11.24 6.86 -4.83
N ALA A 74 11.24 8.05 -4.21
CA ALA A 74 12.29 8.54 -3.32
C ALA A 74 12.54 7.67 -2.09
N ILE A 75 11.50 7.01 -1.56
CA ILE A 75 11.59 6.16 -0.36
C ILE A 75 11.24 4.70 -0.63
N GLU A 76 10.73 4.38 -1.84
CA GLU A 76 10.32 3.03 -2.22
C GLU A 76 11.42 1.99 -1.95
N ALA A 77 12.65 2.24 -2.41
CA ALA A 77 13.74 1.26 -2.29
C ALA A 77 14.06 0.93 -0.83
N GLY A 78 14.18 1.97 0.01
CA GLY A 78 14.41 1.81 1.44
C GLY A 78 13.27 1.07 2.14
N LEU A 79 12.02 1.39 1.81
CA LEU A 79 10.85 0.72 2.37
C LEU A 79 10.81 -0.78 2.01
N ARG A 80 11.12 -1.12 0.77
CA ARG A 80 11.16 -2.51 0.30
C ARG A 80 12.23 -3.32 1.03
N ASP A 81 13.39 -2.73 1.26
CA ASP A 81 14.49 -3.37 2.00
C ASP A 81 14.12 -3.53 3.49
N MET A 82 13.54 -2.51 4.12
CA MET A 82 13.11 -2.54 5.52
C MET A 82 12.04 -3.60 5.80
N THR A 83 11.11 -3.78 4.86
CA THR A 83 9.96 -4.70 5.02
C THR A 83 10.21 -6.09 4.45
N GLY A 84 11.28 -6.27 3.67
CA GLY A 84 11.54 -7.48 2.89
C GLY A 84 10.56 -7.72 1.74
N VAL A 85 9.63 -6.79 1.46
CA VAL A 85 8.65 -6.89 0.37
C VAL A 85 9.30 -6.38 -0.93
N LEU A 86 10.18 -7.19 -1.48
CA LEU A 86 11.04 -6.78 -2.60
C LEU A 86 10.36 -6.72 -3.96
N LYS A 87 9.16 -7.27 -4.14
CA LYS A 87 8.47 -7.30 -5.44
C LYS A 87 7.44 -6.18 -5.53
N THR A 88 7.44 -5.46 -6.65
CA THR A 88 6.45 -4.42 -6.97
C THR A 88 5.58 -4.82 -8.17
N PRO A 89 4.33 -4.32 -8.28
CA PRO A 89 3.63 -3.51 -7.28
C PRO A 89 3.34 -4.31 -5.99
N SER A 90 3.23 -3.64 -4.85
CA SER A 90 2.90 -4.30 -3.58
C SER A 90 2.05 -3.42 -2.65
N LEU A 91 1.32 -4.10 -1.75
CA LEU A 91 0.59 -3.50 -0.64
C LEU A 91 1.28 -3.89 0.66
N ILE A 92 1.66 -2.93 1.48
CA ILE A 92 2.38 -3.16 2.74
C ILE A 92 1.50 -2.67 3.89
N PHE A 93 1.22 -3.55 4.83
CA PHE A 93 0.31 -3.33 5.95
C PHE A 93 1.09 -2.97 7.20
N TYR A 94 0.66 -1.89 7.83
CA TYR A 94 1.13 -1.41 9.12
C TYR A 94 -0.05 -1.30 10.09
N ARG A 95 0.24 -1.44 11.37
CA ARG A 95 -0.69 -1.14 12.46
C ARG A 95 0.06 -0.48 13.60
N ASP A 96 -0.39 0.70 14.01
CA ASP A 96 0.19 1.46 15.12
C ASP A 96 1.73 1.56 15.04
N GLY A 97 2.25 1.83 13.84
CA GLY A 97 3.68 1.96 13.53
C GLY A 97 4.42 0.65 13.26
N ALA A 98 3.81 -0.50 13.53
CA ALA A 98 4.44 -1.81 13.37
C ALA A 98 4.07 -2.46 12.04
N PHE A 99 5.05 -3.09 11.39
CA PHE A 99 4.84 -3.85 10.16
C PHE A 99 4.07 -5.14 10.45
N VAL A 100 2.99 -5.37 9.69
CA VAL A 100 2.13 -6.56 9.82
C VAL A 100 2.44 -7.57 8.72
N GLY A 101 2.62 -7.10 7.48
CA GLY A 101 2.88 -7.98 6.35
C GLY A 101 2.73 -7.27 5.01
N GLY A 102 3.01 -7.97 3.91
CA GLY A 102 2.87 -7.41 2.56
C GLY A 102 2.28 -8.39 1.56
N ILE A 103 1.54 -7.85 0.60
CA ILE A 103 0.98 -8.57 -0.54
C ILE A 103 1.74 -8.10 -1.80
N PRO A 104 2.73 -8.86 -2.27
CA PRO A 104 3.44 -8.54 -3.51
C PRO A 104 2.66 -9.03 -4.73
N ARG A 105 2.81 -8.27 -5.83
CA ARG A 105 2.18 -8.44 -7.15
C ARG A 105 0.67 -8.29 -7.14
N VAL A 106 0.08 -8.11 -8.32
CA VAL A 106 -1.37 -8.16 -8.49
C VAL A 106 -1.88 -9.56 -8.16
N ARG A 107 -3.09 -9.62 -7.58
CA ARG A 107 -3.80 -10.86 -7.24
C ARG A 107 -5.22 -10.80 -7.78
N ASP A 108 -5.87 -11.95 -7.80
CA ASP A 108 -7.32 -11.98 -8.01
C ASP A 108 -8.06 -11.43 -6.78
N TRP A 109 -9.34 -11.12 -6.97
CA TRP A 109 -10.18 -10.51 -5.95
C TRP A 109 -10.29 -11.38 -4.69
N ASP A 110 -10.53 -12.69 -4.84
CA ASP A 110 -10.75 -13.60 -3.72
C ASP A 110 -9.48 -13.79 -2.87
N ASP A 111 -8.30 -13.82 -3.50
CA ASP A 111 -7.01 -13.86 -2.80
C ASP A 111 -6.75 -12.54 -2.05
N TYR A 112 -7.11 -11.38 -2.62
CA TYR A 112 -7.05 -10.12 -1.89
C TYR A 112 -7.96 -10.13 -0.66
N MET A 113 -9.23 -10.50 -0.82
CA MET A 113 -10.19 -10.54 0.29
C MET A 113 -9.69 -11.46 1.41
N THR A 114 -9.18 -12.64 1.06
CA THR A 114 -8.67 -13.61 2.02
C THR A 114 -7.42 -13.11 2.75
N ARG A 115 -6.41 -12.63 2.00
CA ARG A 115 -5.13 -12.18 2.58
C ARG A 115 -5.28 -10.92 3.41
N ILE A 116 -6.07 -9.96 2.94
CA ILE A 116 -6.29 -8.71 3.68
C ILE A 116 -7.03 -9.02 4.98
N ALA A 117 -8.08 -9.85 4.96
CA ALA A 117 -8.76 -10.27 6.18
C ALA A 117 -7.81 -10.96 7.17
N GLN A 118 -6.90 -11.80 6.69
CA GLN A 118 -5.87 -12.43 7.52
C GLN A 118 -4.92 -11.40 8.13
N LEU A 119 -4.36 -10.48 7.32
CA LEU A 119 -3.45 -9.44 7.79
C LEU A 119 -4.13 -8.52 8.83
N LEU A 120 -5.39 -8.14 8.59
CA LEU A 120 -6.17 -7.33 9.54
C LEU A 120 -6.53 -8.10 10.82
N ALA A 121 -6.48 -9.43 10.83
CA ALA A 121 -6.68 -10.24 12.02
C ALA A 121 -5.38 -10.54 12.79
N LEU A 122 -4.22 -10.42 12.13
CA LEU A 122 -2.92 -10.61 12.78
C LEU A 122 -2.64 -9.50 13.79
N GLN A 123 -1.91 -9.84 14.85
CA GLN A 123 -1.27 -8.84 15.69
C GLN A 123 0.09 -8.50 15.08
N PRO A 124 0.49 -7.21 15.07
CA PRO A 124 1.82 -6.81 14.61
C PRO A 124 2.91 -7.58 15.36
N THR A 125 3.98 -7.92 14.65
CA THR A 125 5.09 -8.68 15.26
C THR A 125 5.92 -7.69 16.09
N ALA A 126 6.02 -7.92 17.40
CA ALA A 126 6.74 -7.08 18.35
C ALA A 126 8.26 -7.14 18.17
#